data_AF-A0AB34T8H5-F1
#
_entry.id   AF-A0AB34T8H5-F1
#
_cell.length_a   1.000
_cell.length_b   1.000
_cell.length_c   1.000
_cell.angle_alpha   90.00
_cell.angle_beta   90.00
_cell.angle_gamma   90.00
#
_symmetry.space_group_name_H-M   'P 1'
#
loop_
_entity.id
_entity.type
_entity.pdbx_description
1 polymer ?
#
loop_
_entity_poly.entity_id
_entity_poly.type
_entity_poly.pdbx_seq_one_letter_code
_entity_poly.pdbx_strand_id
1 'polypeptide(L)'
;MSWHRTWLFARRTMKEIMRDPVNLFFGLAFLMLLLWALSLIYKQVGQIPGAATISSDELAAAIAAYAPVFVSLFSGMLIAKDRTSSFLARLFASPMTAADFILGYSLPMLVVALA
;
A
#
# COMPACT_ATOMS: atom_id res chain seq x y z
N MET A 1 -25.41 7.67 8.24
CA MET A 1 -24.39 7.39 7.20
C MET A 1 -24.73 8.25 5.99
N SER A 2 -23.85 9.16 5.60
CA SER A 2 -24.12 10.03 4.44
C SER A 2 -23.04 9.79 3.39
N TRP A 3 -23.42 9.12 2.31
CA TRP A 3 -22.52 8.68 1.23
C TRP A 3 -21.65 9.81 0.66
N HIS A 4 -22.17 11.03 0.60
CA HIS A 4 -21.42 12.21 0.16
C HIS A 4 -20.20 12.53 1.04
N ARG A 5 -20.31 12.40 2.37
CA ARG A 5 -19.21 12.70 3.30
C ARG A 5 -18.13 11.64 3.25
N THR A 6 -18.53 10.37 3.18
CA THR A 6 -17.62 9.23 3.00
C THR A 6 -16.80 9.37 1.72
N TRP A 7 -17.43 9.75 0.61
CA TRP A 7 -16.75 9.96 -0.66
C TRP A 7 -15.77 11.14 -0.64
N LEU A 8 -16.16 12.28 -0.05
CA LEU A 8 -15.29 13.44 0.12
C LEU A 8 -14.05 13.11 0.94
N PHE A 9 -14.22 12.36 2.03
CA PHE A 9 -13.12 11.91 2.87
C PHE A 9 -12.24 10.89 2.15
N ALA A 10 -12.82 9.88 1.50
CA ALA A 10 -12.09 8.90 0.69
C ALA A 10 -11.22 9.55 -0.40
N ARG A 11 -11.74 10.57 -1.09
CA ARG A 11 -10.98 11.31 -2.10
C ARG A 11 -9.78 12.06 -1.50
N ARG A 12 -9.90 12.55 -0.28
CA ARG A 12 -8.78 13.19 0.44
C ARG A 12 -7.74 12.15 0.79
N THR A 13 -8.14 11.05 1.42
CA THR A 13 -7.26 9.96 1.82
C THR A 13 -6.52 9.39 0.62
N MET A 14 -7.21 9.20 -0.52
CA MET A 14 -6.58 8.77 -1.77
C MET A 14 -5.52 9.75 -2.28
N LYS A 15 -5.77 11.06 -2.21
CA LYS A 15 -4.76 12.07 -2.59
C LYS A 15 -3.56 12.09 -1.64
N GLU A 16 -3.78 11.85 -0.35
CA GLU A 16 -2.68 11.74 0.62
C GLU A 16 -1.83 10.49 0.36
N ILE A 17 -2.46 9.34 0.10
CA ILE A 17 -1.78 8.08 -0.27
C ILE A 17 -0.96 8.24 -1.56
N MET A 18 -1.54 8.86 -2.59
CA MET A 18 -0.85 9.07 -3.88
C MET A 18 0.27 10.11 -3.82
N ARG A 19 0.24 11.01 -2.83
CA ARG A 19 1.25 12.06 -2.66
C ARG A 19 2.27 11.72 -1.58
N ASP A 20 2.14 10.58 -0.92
CA ASP A 20 3.13 10.14 0.05
C ASP A 20 4.37 9.61 -0.69
N PRO A 21 5.52 10.30 -0.61
CA PRO A 21 6.73 9.88 -1.30
C PRO A 21 7.22 8.51 -0.82
N VAL A 22 6.94 8.13 0.43
CA VAL A 22 7.34 6.84 0.99
C VAL A 22 6.51 5.72 0.35
N ASN A 23 5.20 5.93 0.21
CA ASN A 23 4.31 4.96 -0.44
C ASN A 23 4.67 4.76 -1.92
N LEU A 24 4.96 5.84 -2.66
CA LEU A 24 5.41 5.76 -4.05
C LEU A 24 6.76 5.05 -4.18
N PHE A 25 7.71 5.37 -3.30
CA PHE A 25 9.04 4.76 -3.31
C PHE A 25 8.98 3.26 -3.01
N PHE A 26 8.31 2.85 -1.93
CA PHE A 26 8.22 1.44 -1.57
C PHE A 26 7.26 0.66 -2.48
N GLY A 27 6.21 1.28 -2.99
CA GLY A 27 5.24 0.63 -3.87
C GLY A 27 5.75 0.33 -5.28
N LEU A 28 6.80 1.01 -5.75
CA LEU A 28 7.35 0.77 -7.09
C LEU A 28 8.86 0.55 -7.07
N ALA A 29 9.62 1.49 -6.49
CA ALA A 29 11.08 1.44 -6.53
C ALA A 29 11.63 0.27 -5.71
N PHE A 30 11.06 -0.01 -4.53
CA PHE A 30 11.50 -1.13 -3.71
C PHE A 30 11.19 -2.50 -4.34
N LEU A 31 10.01 -2.70 -4.94
CA LEU A 31 9.69 -3.95 -5.64
C LEU A 31 10.60 -4.17 -6.86
N MET A 32 10.90 -3.11 -7.63
CA MET A 32 11.87 -3.20 -8.73
C MET A 32 13.29 -3.50 -8.24
N LEU A 33 13.72 -2.88 -7.14
CA LEU A 33 15.03 -3.14 -6.52
C LEU A 33 15.12 -4.60 -6.04
N LEU A 34 14.06 -5.12 -5.40
CA LEU A 34 13.98 -6.51 -4.97
C LEU A 34 14.06 -7.48 -6.13
N LEU A 35 13.27 -7.25 -7.19
CA LEU A 35 13.31 -8.08 -8.40
C LEU A 35 14.71 -8.10 -9.00
N TRP A 36 15.33 -6.93 -9.13
CA TRP A 36 16.67 -6.81 -9.69
C TRP A 36 17.72 -7.54 -8.84
N ALA A 37 17.74 -7.29 -7.52
CA ALA A 37 18.69 -7.90 -6.60
C ALA A 37 18.52 -9.43 -6.56
N LEU A 38 17.28 -9.90 -6.47
CA LEU A 38 16.98 -11.32 -6.37
C LEU A 38 17.25 -12.04 -7.71
N SER A 39 16.99 -11.39 -8.85
CA SER A 39 17.38 -11.90 -10.17
C SER A 39 18.89 -12.09 -10.30
N LEU A 40 19.70 -11.17 -9.76
CA LEU A 40 21.16 -11.32 -9.73
C LEU A 40 21.60 -12.52 -8.88
N ILE A 41 20.97 -12.71 -7.72
CA ILE A 41 21.25 -13.84 -6.83
C ILE A 41 20.90 -15.16 -7.52
N TYR A 42 19.70 -15.27 -8.10
CA TYR A 42 19.27 -16.50 -8.79
C TYR A 42 20.12 -16.81 -10.04
N LYS A 43 20.64 -15.80 -10.74
CA LYS A 43 21.62 -16.00 -11.82
C LYS A 43 22.92 -16.65 -11.33
N GLN A 44 23.39 -16.28 -10.14
CA GLN A 44 24.58 -16.90 -9.54
C GLN A 44 24.29 -18.30 -9.00
N VAL A 45 23.12 -18.50 -8.38
CA VAL A 45 22.69 -19.80 -7.83
C VAL A 45 22.45 -20.83 -8.94
N GLY A 46 21.97 -20.42 -10.11
CA GLY A 46 21.78 -21.29 -11.27
C GLY A 46 23.07 -21.89 -11.85
N GLN A 47 24.24 -21.45 -11.40
CA GLN A 47 25.53 -22.06 -11.73
C GLN A 47 25.86 -23.28 -10.85
N ILE A 48 25.06 -23.57 -9.82
CA ILE A 48 25.27 -24.69 -8.89
C ILE A 48 24.53 -25.92 -9.42
N PRO A 49 25.21 -27.06 -9.65
CA PRO A 49 24.57 -28.29 -10.11
C PRO A 49 23.52 -28.78 -9.11
N GLY A 50 22.28 -28.97 -9.56
CA GLY A 50 21.16 -29.46 -8.73
C GLY A 50 20.32 -28.38 -8.02
N ALA A 51 20.64 -27.09 -8.21
CA ALA A 51 19.82 -26.00 -7.67
C ALA A 51 18.57 -25.77 -8.54
N ALA A 52 17.40 -25.63 -7.89
CA ALA A 52 16.18 -25.20 -8.55
C ALA A 52 16.34 -23.75 -9.02
N THR A 53 16.28 -23.53 -10.34
CA THR A 53 16.29 -22.21 -10.95
C THR A 53 14.85 -21.71 -11.04
N ILE A 54 14.58 -20.57 -10.42
CA ILE A 54 13.29 -19.86 -10.57
C ILE A 54 13.42 -18.95 -11.79
N SER A 55 12.43 -18.99 -12.69
CA SER A 55 12.40 -18.09 -13.84
C SER A 55 12.20 -16.64 -13.41
N SER A 56 12.61 -15.68 -14.25
CA SER A 56 12.35 -14.25 -13.97
C SER A 56 10.87 -13.95 -13.81
N ASP A 57 10.02 -14.71 -14.50
CA ASP A 57 8.58 -14.49 -14.58
C ASP A 57 7.88 -14.97 -13.31
N GLU A 58 8.27 -16.14 -12.79
CA GLU A 58 7.78 -16.63 -11.49
C GLU A 58 8.21 -15.72 -10.33
N LEU A 59 9.42 -15.18 -10.41
CA LEU A 59 9.92 -14.22 -9.44
C LEU A 59 9.13 -12.91 -9.48
N ALA A 60 8.87 -12.39 -10.68
CA ALA A 60 8.04 -11.21 -10.86
C ALA A 60 6.61 -11.44 -10.34
N ALA A 61 6.02 -12.60 -10.65
CA ALA A 61 4.69 -12.98 -10.16
C ALA A 61 4.64 -13.06 -8.63
N ALA A 62 5.65 -13.67 -8.00
CA ALA A 62 5.73 -13.76 -6.54
C ALA A 62 5.87 -12.38 -5.87
N ILE A 63 6.71 -11.51 -6.43
CA ILE A 63 6.89 -10.14 -5.94
C ILE A 63 5.62 -9.30 -6.13
N ALA A 64 4.94 -9.44 -7.26
CA ALA A 64 3.66 -8.78 -7.52
C ALA A 64 2.57 -9.25 -6.55
N ALA A 65 2.48 -10.55 -6.29
CA ALA A 65 1.55 -11.11 -5.31
C ALA A 65 1.83 -10.62 -3.87
N TYR A 66 3.05 -10.17 -3.58
CA TYR A 66 3.43 -9.61 -2.28
C TYR A 66 3.10 -8.13 -2.13
N ALA A 67 2.83 -7.40 -3.22
CA ALA A 67 2.52 -5.96 -3.20
C ALA A 67 1.39 -5.53 -2.23
N PRO A 68 0.30 -6.30 -2.03
CA PRO A 68 -0.77 -5.94 -1.09
C PRO A 68 -0.33 -5.82 0.38
N VAL A 69 0.77 -6.49 0.77
CA VAL A 69 1.34 -6.37 2.13
C VAL A 69 1.80 -4.93 2.39
N PHE A 70 2.38 -4.28 1.38
CA PHE A 70 2.77 -2.87 1.47
C PHE A 70 1.56 -1.96 1.62
N VAL A 71 0.47 -2.23 0.90
CA VAL A 71 -0.77 -1.47 1.05
C VAL A 71 -1.20 -1.47 2.52
N SER A 72 -1.25 -2.64 3.16
CA SER A 72 -1.57 -2.78 4.59
C SER A 72 -0.60 -2.02 5.51
N LEU A 73 0.71 -2.04 5.22
CA LEU A 73 1.71 -1.31 5.99
C LEU A 73 1.48 0.22 5.90
N PHE A 74 1.26 0.74 4.69
CA PHE A 74 0.99 2.16 4.47
C PHE A 74 -0.36 2.58 5.07
N SER A 75 -1.37 1.72 5.02
CA SER A 75 -2.65 1.89 5.74
C SER A 75 -2.42 2.16 7.22
N GLY A 76 -1.64 1.28 7.87
CA GLY A 76 -1.37 1.37 9.30
C GLY A 76 -0.63 2.66 9.66
N MET A 77 0.34 3.06 8.84
CA MET A 77 1.06 4.31 9.06
C MET A 77 0.17 5.55 8.90
N LEU A 78 -0.73 5.57 7.92
CA LEU A 78 -1.63 6.70 7.69
C LEU A 78 -2.61 6.87 8.87
N ILE A 79 -3.19 5.76 9.34
CA ILE A 79 -4.07 5.75 10.52
C ILE A 79 -3.32 6.20 11.79
N ALA A 80 -2.08 5.73 11.98
CA ALA A 80 -1.26 6.13 13.12
C ALA A 80 -0.92 7.63 13.11
N LYS A 81 -0.63 8.18 11.93
CA LYS A 81 -0.39 9.62 11.72
C LYS A 81 -1.64 10.45 11.99
N ASP A 82 -2.80 9.99 11.54
CA ASP A 82 -4.08 10.68 11.77
C ASP A 82 -4.46 10.69 13.26
N ARG A 83 -4.17 9.62 13.99
CA ARG A 83 -4.42 9.53 15.44
C ARG A 83 -3.53 10.46 16.28
N THR A 84 -2.32 10.73 15.80
CA THR A 84 -1.33 11.56 16.50
C THR A 84 -1.36 13.03 16.07
N SER A 85 -2.06 13.36 14.98
CA SER A 85 -2.17 14.72 14.48
C SER A 85 -3.44 15.45 14.96
N SER A 86 -3.47 16.78 14.77
CA SER A 86 -4.65 17.62 15.04
C SER A 86 -5.84 17.33 14.12
N PHE A 87 -5.73 16.35 13.23
CA PHE A 87 -6.82 15.91 12.36
C PHE A 87 -7.93 15.23 13.16
N LEU A 88 -7.60 14.33 14.10
CA LEU A 88 -8.58 13.62 14.92
C LEU A 88 -9.46 14.59 15.74
N ALA A 89 -8.83 15.64 16.31
CA ALA A 89 -9.53 16.69 17.06
C ALA A 89 -10.54 17.47 16.19
N ARG A 90 -10.18 17.74 14.93
CA ARG A 90 -11.09 18.41 13.96
C ARG A 90 -12.19 17.49 13.46
N LEU A 91 -11.91 16.19 13.36
CA LEU A 91 -12.87 15.18 12.95
C LEU A 91 -14.00 15.02 13.99
N PHE A 92 -13.68 15.07 15.29
CA PHE A 92 -14.67 15.04 16.37
C PHE A 92 -15.59 16.27 16.41
N ALA A 93 -15.14 17.42 15.90
CA ALA A 93 -15.97 18.62 15.75
C ALA A 93 -16.86 18.59 14.50
N SER A 94 -16.68 17.61 13.61
CA SER A 94 -17.46 17.46 12.39
C SER A 94 -18.61 16.46 12.57
N PRO A 95 -19.71 16.55 11.79
CA PRO A 95 -20.85 15.61 11.89
C PRO A 95 -20.55 14.25 11.21
N MET A 96 -19.33 13.72 11.35
CA MET A 96 -18.94 12.43 10.78
C MET A 96 -19.26 11.29 11.76
N THR A 97 -19.95 10.27 11.25
CA THR A 97 -20.20 9.05 12.03
C THR A 97 -19.01 8.09 11.95
N ALA A 98 -18.86 7.20 12.94
CA ALA A 98 -17.79 6.20 12.94
C ALA A 98 -17.79 5.32 11.67
N ALA A 99 -18.98 4.98 11.17
CA ALA A 99 -19.13 4.23 9.92
C ALA A 99 -18.62 5.00 8.69
N ASP A 100 -18.88 6.32 8.60
CA ASP A 100 -18.38 7.15 7.49
C ASP A 100 -16.84 7.25 7.52
N PHE A 101 -16.22 7.24 8.72
CA PHE A 101 -14.77 7.26 8.88
C PHE A 101 -14.11 5.94 8.44
N ILE A 102 -14.63 4.80 8.94
CA ILE A 102 -14.11 3.48 8.59
C ILE A 102 -14.23 3.26 7.08
N LEU A 103 -15.42 3.46 6.51
CA LEU A 103 -15.64 3.27 5.09
C LEU A 103 -14.81 4.22 4.23
N GLY A 104 -14.61 5.46 4.68
CA GLY A 104 -13.80 6.44 3.95
C GLY A 104 -12.30 6.08 3.91
N TYR A 105 -11.81 5.30 4.88
CA TYR A 105 -10.48 4.72 4.84
C TYR A 105 -10.44 3.42 4.02
N SER A 106 -11.43 2.53 4.18
CA SER A 106 -11.44 1.22 3.54
C SER A 106 -11.56 1.30 2.01
N LEU A 107 -12.41 2.20 1.49
CA LEU A 107 -12.68 2.32 0.05
C LEU A 107 -11.42 2.66 -0.77
N PRO A 108 -10.65 3.70 -0.41
CA PRO A 108 -9.40 4.00 -1.10
C PRO A 108 -8.39 2.86 -1.06
N MET A 109 -8.28 2.15 0.07
CA MET A 109 -7.27 1.11 0.25
C MET A 109 -7.62 -0.14 -0.57
N LEU A 110 -8.91 -0.47 -0.68
CA LEU A 110 -9.39 -1.52 -1.57
C LEU A 110 -9.09 -1.21 -3.04
N VAL A 111 -9.33 0.03 -3.46
CA VAL A 111 -9.01 0.45 -4.84
C VAL A 111 -7.52 0.33 -5.12
N VAL A 112 -6.66 0.74 -4.18
CA VAL A 112 -5.20 0.63 -4.33
C VAL A 112 -4.71 -0.82 -4.31
N ALA A 113 -5.35 -1.69 -3.54
CA ALA A 113 -4.97 -3.11 -3.47
C ALA A 113 -5.41 -3.92 -4.69
N LEU A 114 -6.47 -3.48 -5.38
CA LEU A 114 -7.03 -4.14 -6.57
C LEU A 114 -6.52 -3.56 -7.90
N ALA A 115 -5.89 -2.40 -7.88
CA ALA A 115 -5.30 -1.73 -9.05
C ALA A 115 -3.91 -2.30 -9.37
#